data_AF-A0A162CZZ6-F1
#
_entry.id   AF-A0A162CZZ6-F1
#
_cell.length_a   1.000
_cell.length_b   1.000
_cell.length_c   1.000
_cell.angle_alpha   90.00
_cell.angle_beta   90.00
_cell.angle_gamma   90.00
#
_symmetry.space_group_name_H-M   'P 1'
#
loop_
_entity.id
_entity.type
_entity.pdbx_description
1 polymer ?
#
loop_
_entity_poly.entity_id
_entity_poly.type
_entity_poly.pdbx_seq_one_letter_code
_entity_poly.pdbx_strand_id
1 'polypeptide(L)'
;DDPFTKWSSRWDFLLESMPSAQWFSILNALVIVLLLSGMVAMFLLRPLHKDIARYNQIDSGKDAQEEFGWKLVHGDIFRPPRKGMLLSVFVGSGVQVFIMTLITLIFACLGFLSPANRGALMTCALVFYVCLGTPAGYVSSRIY
;
A
#
# COMPACT_ATOMS: atom_id res chain seq x y z
N ASP A 1 -55.60 -6.44 23.05
CA ASP A 1 -54.87 -6.46 24.32
C ASP A 1 -55.56 -7.38 25.30
N ASP A 2 -55.05 -8.62 25.45
CA ASP A 2 -55.47 -9.51 26.53
C ASP A 2 -54.91 -8.99 27.86
N PRO A 3 -55.74 -8.73 28.88
CA PRO A 3 -55.33 -8.06 30.13
C PRO A 3 -54.51 -8.93 31.09
N PHE A 4 -54.10 -10.14 30.69
CA PHE A 4 -53.56 -11.16 31.59
C PHE A 4 -52.03 -11.31 31.59
N THR A 5 -51.27 -10.51 30.83
CA THR A 5 -49.80 -10.55 30.91
C THR A 5 -49.26 -9.36 31.68
N LYS A 6 -48.91 -9.59 32.95
CA LYS A 6 -48.25 -8.60 33.81
C LYS A 6 -46.86 -8.31 33.23
N TRP A 7 -46.56 -7.04 32.92
CA TRP A 7 -45.29 -6.63 32.29
C TRP A 7 -44.05 -7.21 32.99
N SER A 8 -44.09 -7.29 34.32
CA SER A 8 -43.00 -7.80 35.15
C SER A 8 -42.65 -9.26 34.87
N SER A 9 -43.59 -10.09 34.41
CA SER A 9 -43.38 -11.53 34.21
C SER A 9 -43.08 -11.93 32.77
N ARG A 10 -42.91 -10.97 31.85
CA ARG A 10 -42.61 -11.25 30.43
C ARG A 10 -41.20 -11.83 30.24
N TRP A 11 -40.26 -11.46 31.10
CA TRP A 11 -38.86 -11.86 31.00
C TRP A 11 -38.53 -13.14 31.79
N ASP A 12 -39.47 -13.61 32.61
CA ASP A 12 -39.27 -14.80 33.43
C ASP A 12 -39.09 -16.05 32.56
N PHE A 13 -39.77 -16.15 31.41
CA PHE A 13 -39.54 -17.19 30.40
C PHE A 13 -38.07 -17.22 29.91
N LEU A 14 -37.44 -16.05 29.78
CA LEU A 14 -36.07 -15.90 29.28
C LEU A 14 -35.04 -16.23 30.36
N LEU A 15 -35.39 -16.05 31.65
CA LEU A 15 -34.58 -16.47 32.79
C LEU A 15 -34.77 -17.96 33.12
N GLU A 16 -35.97 -18.50 32.92
CA GLU A 16 -36.32 -19.90 33.19
C GLU A 16 -35.88 -20.84 32.05
N SER A 17 -35.78 -20.31 30.83
CA SER A 17 -35.15 -20.97 29.68
C SER A 17 -33.63 -20.81 29.63
N MET A 18 -32.96 -20.47 30.75
CA MET A 18 -31.50 -20.51 30.87
C MET A 18 -31.07 -21.88 31.40
N PRO A 19 -30.90 -22.91 30.55
CA PRO A 19 -30.32 -24.16 31.00
C PRO A 19 -28.89 -23.87 31.46
N SER A 20 -28.48 -24.57 32.51
CA SER A 20 -27.15 -24.64 33.13
C SER A 20 -25.95 -24.75 32.15
N ALA A 21 -26.20 -24.93 30.86
CA ALA A 21 -25.21 -25.05 29.79
C ALA A 21 -24.63 -23.73 29.25
N GLN A 22 -25.23 -22.55 29.51
CA GLN A 22 -24.70 -21.28 28.95
C GLN A 22 -23.34 -20.86 29.56
N TRP A 23 -23.04 -21.28 30.79
CA TRP A 23 -21.73 -21.06 31.40
C TRP A 23 -20.60 -21.76 30.64
N PHE A 24 -20.91 -22.83 29.88
CA PHE A 24 -19.95 -23.48 28.98
C PHE A 24 -19.54 -22.56 27.82
N SER A 25 -20.51 -21.82 27.25
CA SER A 25 -20.28 -20.80 26.22
C SER A 25 -19.37 -19.67 26.74
N ILE A 26 -19.60 -19.23 27.97
CA ILE A 26 -18.82 -18.18 28.64
C ILE A 26 -17.39 -18.66 28.91
N LEU A 27 -17.24 -19.89 29.43
CA LEU A 27 -15.93 -20.49 29.68
C LEU A 27 -15.15 -20.70 28.37
N ASN A 28 -15.82 -21.19 27.32
CA ASN A 28 -15.22 -21.37 26.01
C ASN A 28 -14.71 -20.04 25.43
N ALA A 29 -15.52 -18.97 25.51
CA ALA A 29 -15.10 -17.64 25.08
C ALA A 29 -13.90 -17.11 25.90
N LEU A 30 -13.91 -17.32 27.22
CA LEU A 30 -12.82 -16.92 28.11
C LEU A 30 -11.50 -17.63 27.74
N VAL A 31 -11.55 -18.94 27.50
CA VAL A 31 -10.38 -19.73 27.08
C VAL A 31 -9.81 -19.22 25.75
N ILE A 32 -10.67 -18.95 24.76
CA ILE A 32 -10.24 -18.41 23.46
C ILE A 32 -9.57 -17.04 23.63
N VAL A 33 -10.15 -16.15 24.43
CA VAL A 33 -9.58 -14.82 24.68
C VAL A 33 -8.22 -14.90 25.36
N LEU A 34 -8.04 -15.79 26.35
CA LEU A 34 -6.74 -15.99 27.01
C LEU A 34 -5.68 -16.55 26.05
N LEU A 35 -6.04 -17.53 25.21
CA LEU A 35 -5.12 -18.10 24.23
C LEU A 35 -4.69 -17.07 23.18
N LEU A 36 -5.64 -16.29 22.66
CA LEU A 36 -5.36 -15.23 21.69
C LEU A 36 -4.48 -14.14 22.32
N SER A 37 -4.78 -13.72 23.55
CA SER A 37 -3.96 -12.74 24.27
C SER A 37 -2.53 -13.26 24.50
N GLY A 38 -2.37 -14.51 24.92
CA GLY A 38 -1.07 -15.14 25.10
C GLY A 38 -0.26 -15.24 23.80
N MET A 39 -0.92 -15.58 22.69
CA MET A 39 -0.27 -15.62 21.38
C MET A 39 0.21 -14.23 20.95
N VAL A 40 -0.65 -13.21 21.08
CA VAL A 40 -0.29 -11.80 20.80
C VAL A 40 0.87 -11.34 21.68
N ALA A 41 0.83 -11.65 22.99
CA ALA A 41 1.92 -11.34 23.92
C ALA A 41 3.23 -12.01 23.50
N MET A 42 3.22 -13.28 23.08
CA MET A 42 4.41 -13.98 22.59
C MET A 42 4.98 -13.36 21.30
N PHE A 43 4.10 -12.94 20.39
CA PHE A 43 4.48 -12.21 19.16
C PHE A 43 5.08 -10.83 19.46
N LEU A 44 4.62 -10.13 20.50
CA LEU A 44 5.12 -8.80 20.86
C LEU A 44 6.38 -8.84 21.74
N LEU A 45 6.40 -9.72 22.75
CA LEU A 45 7.50 -9.79 23.71
C LEU A 45 8.79 -10.33 23.10
N ARG A 46 8.72 -11.25 22.12
CA ARG A 46 9.92 -11.81 21.47
C ARG A 46 10.72 -10.74 20.70
N PRO A 47 10.10 -9.96 19.78
CA PRO A 47 10.75 -8.82 19.15
C PRO A 47 11.15 -7.75 20.16
N LEU A 48 10.26 -7.39 21.11
CA LEU A 48 10.53 -6.31 22.06
C LEU A 48 11.74 -6.60 22.97
N HIS A 49 11.84 -7.81 23.52
CA HIS A 49 13.02 -8.21 24.30
C HIS A 49 14.29 -8.23 23.45
N LYS A 50 14.19 -8.70 22.21
CA LYS A 50 15.32 -8.70 21.27
C LYS A 50 15.76 -7.28 20.92
N ASP A 51 14.81 -6.37 20.71
CA ASP A 51 15.07 -4.98 20.36
C ASP A 51 15.68 -4.24 21.55
N ILE A 52 15.16 -4.40 22.77
CA ILE A 52 15.73 -3.83 24.00
C ILE A 52 17.17 -4.32 24.22
N ALA A 53 17.40 -5.64 24.10
CA ALA A 53 18.73 -6.21 24.23
C ALA A 53 19.70 -5.65 23.17
N ARG A 54 19.23 -5.46 21.94
CA ARG A 54 19.99 -4.84 20.85
C ARG A 54 20.31 -3.37 21.15
N TYR A 55 19.36 -2.58 21.63
CA TYR A 55 19.60 -1.18 22.00
C TYR A 55 20.63 -1.05 23.12
N ASN A 56 20.60 -1.95 24.10
CA ASN A 56 21.57 -1.93 25.21
C ASN A 56 22.99 -2.29 24.74
N GLN A 57 23.12 -3.17 23.74
CA GLN A 57 24.41 -3.47 23.09
C GLN A 57 24.91 -2.31 22.21
N ILE A 58 24.01 -1.59 21.54
CA ILE A 58 24.34 -0.42 20.72
C ILE A 58 24.90 0.72 21.58
N ASP A 59 24.38 0.94 22.79
CA ASP A 59 24.90 1.95 23.70
C ASP A 59 26.37 1.67 24.11
N SER A 60 26.72 0.39 24.23
CA SER A 60 28.11 -0.06 24.49
C SER A 60 29.01 -0.02 23.25
N GLY A 61 28.43 0.10 22.05
CA GLY A 61 29.13 0.10 20.75
C GLY A 61 29.07 1.45 20.01
N LYS A 62 28.62 2.53 20.66
CA LYS A 62 28.49 3.87 20.06
C LYS A 62 29.78 4.41 19.45
N ASP A 63 30.94 4.01 19.98
CA ASP A 63 32.25 4.38 19.42
C ASP A 63 32.59 3.65 18.10
N ALA A 64 31.89 2.56 17.76
CA ALA A 64 32.07 1.79 16.52
C ALA A 64 30.90 1.95 15.53
N GLN A 65 29.79 2.57 15.95
CA GLN A 65 28.56 2.67 15.16
C GLN A 65 28.52 3.88 14.20
N GLU A 66 29.43 4.85 14.34
CA GLU A 66 29.54 5.95 13.37
C GLU A 66 29.87 5.48 11.94
N GLU A 67 30.34 4.23 11.79
CA GLU A 67 30.75 3.65 10.52
C GLU A 67 29.71 2.71 9.86
N PHE A 68 28.51 2.48 10.42
CA PHE A 68 27.56 1.51 9.84
C PHE A 68 26.14 2.04 9.57
N GLY A 69 25.59 1.67 8.41
CA GLY A 69 24.16 1.81 8.06
C GLY A 69 23.88 2.84 6.96
N TRP A 70 22.81 3.62 7.12
CA TRP A 70 22.30 4.58 6.12
C TRP A 70 23.27 5.73 5.79
N LYS A 71 24.20 6.06 6.69
CA LYS A 71 25.25 7.06 6.45
C LYS A 71 26.21 6.63 5.33
N LEU A 72 26.53 5.34 5.22
CA LEU A 72 27.32 4.81 4.09
C LEU A 72 26.51 4.80 2.78
N VAL A 73 25.20 4.59 2.88
CA VAL A 73 24.28 4.54 1.73
C VAL A 73 24.14 5.91 1.05
N HIS A 74 24.35 7.01 1.77
CA HIS A 74 24.35 8.34 1.16
C HIS A 74 25.33 8.46 -0.02
N GLY A 75 26.46 7.75 0.02
CA GLY A 75 27.41 7.68 -1.10
C GLY A 75 26.97 6.79 -2.27
N ASP A 76 26.17 5.76 -1.99
CA ASP A 76 25.67 4.83 -3.01
C ASP A 76 24.39 5.34 -3.71
N ILE A 77 23.61 6.23 -3.08
CA ILE A 77 22.43 6.87 -3.69
C ILE A 77 22.79 7.69 -4.93
N PHE A 78 23.98 8.29 -4.96
CA PHE A 78 24.46 9.08 -6.10
C PHE A 78 25.24 8.26 -7.14
N ARG A 79 25.37 6.94 -6.94
CA ARG A 79 26.11 6.12 -7.89
C ARG A 79 25.25 5.93 -9.16
N PRO A 80 25.73 6.33 -10.34
CA PRO A 80 24.97 6.17 -11.57
C PRO A 80 24.69 4.67 -11.79
N PRO A 81 23.46 4.30 -12.17
CA PRO A 81 23.09 2.90 -12.36
C PRO A 81 23.95 2.25 -13.44
N ARG A 82 24.32 0.98 -13.26
CA ARG A 82 25.17 0.21 -14.19
C ARG A 82 24.67 0.22 -15.65
N LYS A 83 23.38 0.47 -15.85
CA LYS A 83 22.72 0.59 -17.17
C LYS A 83 21.99 1.93 -17.34
N GLY A 84 22.60 3.06 -16.94
CA GLY A 84 22.01 4.39 -17.04
C GLY A 84 21.52 4.78 -18.44
N MET A 85 22.22 4.32 -19.49
CA MET A 85 21.80 4.52 -20.88
C MET A 85 20.43 3.92 -21.20
N LEU A 86 20.16 2.67 -20.77
CA LEU A 86 18.86 2.04 -21.00
C LEU A 86 17.76 2.74 -20.20
N LEU A 87 18.07 3.14 -18.96
CA LEU A 87 17.13 3.86 -18.10
C LEU A 87 16.74 5.20 -18.73
N SER A 88 17.71 5.98 -19.21
CA SER A 88 17.47 7.24 -19.91
C SER A 88 16.59 7.05 -21.16
N VAL A 89 16.83 6.02 -21.97
CA VAL A 89 16.04 5.71 -23.18
C VAL A 89 14.60 5.31 -22.80
N PHE A 90 14.42 4.46 -21.79
CA PHE A 90 13.09 4.05 -21.34
C PHE A 90 12.29 5.20 -20.76
N VAL A 91 12.92 6.06 -19.96
CA VAL A 91 12.24 7.22 -19.36
C VAL A 91 11.85 8.24 -20.43
N GLY A 92 12.74 8.56 -21.37
CA GLY A 92 12.40 9.48 -22.48
C GLY A 92 11.29 8.94 -23.38
N SER A 93 11.36 7.65 -23.75
CA SER A 93 10.31 6.99 -24.52
C SER A 93 8.97 6.94 -23.76
N GLY A 94 9.02 6.71 -22.45
CA GLY A 94 7.85 6.72 -21.58
C GLY A 94 7.20 8.10 -21.52
N VAL A 95 7.98 9.16 -21.38
CA VAL A 95 7.48 10.55 -21.40
C VAL A 95 6.84 10.88 -22.76
N GLN A 96 7.44 10.45 -23.87
CA GLN A 96 6.88 10.65 -25.21
C GLN A 96 5.50 10.03 -25.35
N VAL A 97 5.34 8.75 -24.98
CA VAL A 97 4.06 8.04 -25.05
C VAL A 97 3.04 8.63 -24.08
N PHE A 98 3.46 9.03 -22.89
CA PHE A 98 2.58 9.64 -21.90
C PHE A 98 2.00 10.98 -22.37
N ILE A 99 2.85 11.88 -22.89
CA ILE A 99 2.38 13.18 -23.40
C ILE A 99 1.50 12.97 -24.64
N MET A 100 1.88 12.05 -25.53
CA MET A 100 1.09 11.73 -26.73
C MET A 100 -0.31 11.23 -26.37
N THR A 101 -0.40 10.29 -25.42
CA THR A 101 -1.70 9.73 -24.98
C THR A 101 -2.54 10.77 -24.27
N LEU A 102 -1.95 11.63 -23.43
CA LEU A 102 -2.66 12.70 -22.74
C LEU A 102 -3.24 13.74 -23.70
N ILE A 103 -2.45 14.22 -24.67
CA ILE A 103 -2.92 15.17 -25.68
C ILE A 103 -4.01 14.54 -26.55
N THR A 104 -3.80 13.31 -27.02
CA THR A 104 -4.79 12.58 -27.85
C THR A 104 -6.10 12.37 -27.08
N LEU A 105 -6.03 12.05 -25.78
CA LEU A 105 -7.20 11.89 -24.92
C LEU A 105 -7.98 13.21 -24.77
N ILE A 106 -7.29 14.34 -24.58
CA ILE A 106 -7.94 15.66 -24.49
C ILE A 106 -8.69 15.97 -25.78
N PHE A 107 -8.06 15.80 -26.96
CA PHE A 107 -8.73 16.02 -28.25
C PHE A 107 -9.90 15.05 -28.50
N ALA A 108 -9.81 13.82 -28.00
CA ALA A 108 -10.90 12.86 -28.05
C ALA A 108 -12.07 13.27 -27.14
N CYS A 109 -11.80 13.69 -25.89
CA CYS A 109 -12.81 14.14 -24.94
C CYS A 109 -13.52 15.43 -25.38
N LEU A 110 -12.83 16.33 -26.09
CA LEU A 110 -13.42 17.55 -26.66
C LEU A 110 -14.30 17.27 -27.89
N GLY A 111 -14.40 16.03 -28.35
CA GLY A 111 -15.26 15.62 -29.46
C GLY A 111 -14.68 15.89 -30.86
N PHE A 112 -13.46 16.43 -30.96
CA PHE A 112 -12.79 16.67 -32.25
C PHE A 112 -12.42 15.37 -32.98
N LEU A 113 -12.20 14.28 -32.22
CA LEU A 113 -11.91 12.95 -32.75
C LEU A 113 -13.11 12.03 -32.53
N SER A 114 -14.22 12.33 -33.21
CA SER A 114 -15.41 11.46 -33.20
C SER A 114 -15.09 10.09 -33.83
N PRO A 115 -15.55 8.96 -33.24
CA PRO A 115 -15.40 7.61 -33.81
C PRO A 115 -15.97 7.44 -35.23
N ALA A 116 -16.75 8.42 -35.71
CA ALA A 116 -17.30 8.46 -37.06
C ALA A 116 -16.22 8.57 -38.15
N ASN A 117 -15.08 9.20 -37.88
CA ASN A 117 -13.97 9.26 -38.82
C ASN A 117 -13.05 8.04 -38.61
N ARG A 118 -13.27 6.98 -39.40
CA ARG A 118 -12.45 5.77 -39.39
C ARG A 118 -10.96 6.12 -39.53
N GLY A 119 -10.17 5.84 -38.50
CA GLY A 119 -8.72 6.01 -38.51
C GLY A 119 -8.19 7.40 -38.13
N ALA A 120 -9.02 8.42 -37.94
CA ALA A 120 -8.55 9.76 -37.57
C ALA A 120 -7.80 9.78 -36.23
N LEU A 121 -8.26 8.98 -35.25
CA LEU A 121 -7.57 8.78 -33.97
C LEU A 121 -6.15 8.22 -34.17
N MET A 122 -5.99 7.22 -35.03
CA MET A 122 -4.69 6.58 -35.29
C MET A 122 -3.74 7.54 -35.99
N THR A 123 -4.21 8.26 -37.01
CA THR A 123 -3.39 9.27 -37.71
C THR A 123 -2.97 10.40 -36.78
N CYS A 124 -3.89 10.89 -35.94
CA CYS A 124 -3.61 11.95 -34.97
C CYS A 124 -2.60 11.51 -33.90
N ALA A 125 -2.76 10.29 -33.37
CA ALA A 125 -1.80 9.70 -32.43
C ALA A 125 -0.39 9.57 -33.04
N LEU A 126 -0.28 9.13 -34.30
CA LEU A 126 1.01 9.03 -35.00
C LEU A 126 1.66 10.40 -35.24
N VAL A 127 0.89 11.40 -35.65
CA VAL A 127 1.39 12.77 -35.84
C VAL A 127 1.91 13.33 -34.51
N PHE A 128 1.14 13.20 -33.43
CA PHE A 128 1.59 13.63 -32.12
C PHE A 128 2.80 12.86 -31.62
N TYR A 129 2.87 11.55 -31.88
CA TYR A 129 4.03 10.74 -31.50
C TYR A 129 5.32 11.25 -32.17
N VAL A 130 5.28 11.58 -33.46
CA VAL A 130 6.43 12.14 -34.20
C VAL A 130 6.78 13.54 -33.70
N CYS A 131 5.79 14.43 -33.52
CA CYS A 131 6.02 15.79 -33.03
C CYS A 131 6.59 15.83 -31.60
N LEU A 132 6.26 14.84 -30.77
CA LEU A 132 6.71 14.75 -29.38
C LEU A 132 8.07 14.05 -29.21
N GLY A 133 8.84 13.88 -30.29
CA GLY A 133 10.23 13.40 -30.20
C GLY A 133 11.15 14.34 -29.41
N THR A 134 10.90 15.66 -29.44
CA THR A 134 11.73 16.65 -28.73
C THR A 134 11.68 16.51 -27.20
N PRO A 135 10.49 16.38 -26.55
CA PRO A 135 10.40 16.01 -25.13
C PRO A 135 11.13 14.72 -24.78
N ALA A 136 11.04 13.69 -25.63
CA ALA A 136 11.70 12.41 -25.43
C ALA A 136 13.22 12.58 -25.36
N GLY A 137 13.79 13.28 -26.36
CA GLY A 137 15.21 13.58 -26.43
C GLY A 137 15.70 14.44 -25.27
N TYR A 138 14.93 15.47 -24.88
CA TYR A 138 15.24 16.32 -23.74
C TYR A 138 15.33 15.51 -22.44
N VAL A 139 14.30 14.71 -22.13
CA VAL A 139 14.27 13.90 -20.90
C VAL A 139 15.37 12.84 -20.88
N SER A 140 15.60 12.15 -22.00
CA SER A 140 16.72 11.21 -22.10
C SER A 140 18.08 11.90 -21.89
N SER A 141 18.31 13.06 -22.51
CA SER A 141 19.59 13.78 -22.37
C SER A 141 19.84 14.33 -20.95
N ARG A 142 18.78 14.59 -20.17
CA ARG A 142 18.88 15.09 -18.80
C ARG A 142 19.13 14.00 -17.77
N ILE A 143 18.73 12.76 -18.08
CA ILE A 143 18.83 11.60 -17.18
C ILE A 143 20.06 10.75 -17.50
N TYR A 144 20.54 10.82 -18.75
CA TYR A 144 21.83 10.25 -19.15
C TYR A 144 22.99 11.01 -18.52
#